data_AF-A0A950CTD6-F1
#
_entry.id   AF-A0A950CTD6-F1
#
_cell.length_a   1.000
_cell.length_b   1.000
_cell.length_c   1.000
_cell.angle_alpha   90.00
_cell.angle_beta   90.00
_cell.angle_gamma   90.00
#
_symmetry.space_group_name_H-M   'P 1'
#
loop_
_entity.id
_entity.type
_entity.pdbx_description
1 polymer ?
#
loop_
_entity_poly.entity_id
_entity_poly.type
_entity_poly.pdbx_seq_one_letter_code
_entity_poly.pdbx_strand_id
1 'polypeptide(L)'
;MAANEPLISPTRLESIAAVQQSAVAGMRAMLRMRAALVTMIAATFALMLSTAAQAATITVNSLADTGAPGICVLRDAITAANTMSATNGCVAGTGNDTINFSVTGTIALAGTLPTITDRNLTIKGPALPGITIDGSNGGYPNSVQVMQVASGATLNLNKLTIANGGSFGSGGGIFNNGTLTVT
;
A
#
# COMPACT_ATOMS: atom_id res chain seq x y z
N MET A 1 -37.63 72.80 -47.62
CA MET A 1 -38.09 71.45 -47.21
C MET A 1 -37.11 70.95 -46.15
N ALA A 2 -37.31 71.34 -44.89
CA ALA A 2 -36.42 70.95 -43.80
C ALA A 2 -36.97 69.68 -43.14
N ALA A 3 -36.18 68.61 -43.13
CA ALA A 3 -36.51 67.36 -42.48
C ALA A 3 -36.47 67.55 -40.97
N ASN A 4 -37.57 67.21 -40.29
CA ASN A 4 -37.68 67.24 -38.84
C ASN A 4 -37.18 65.87 -38.32
N GLU A 5 -35.92 65.77 -37.92
CA GLU A 5 -35.42 64.58 -37.22
C GLU A 5 -36.00 64.55 -35.80
N PRO A 6 -36.56 63.42 -35.34
CA PRO A 6 -37.03 63.29 -33.97
C PRO A 6 -35.82 63.21 -33.03
N LEU A 7 -35.62 64.26 -32.24
CA LEU A 7 -34.64 64.33 -31.15
C LEU A 7 -35.01 63.28 -30.09
N ILE A 8 -34.30 62.15 -30.08
CA ILE A 8 -34.45 61.12 -29.05
C ILE A 8 -34.02 61.74 -27.72
N SER A 9 -34.94 61.80 -26.75
CA SER A 9 -34.69 62.43 -25.46
C SER A 9 -33.59 61.71 -24.68
N PRO A 10 -32.67 62.43 -24.02
CA PRO A 10 -31.53 61.84 -23.31
C PRO A 10 -31.94 60.82 -22.24
N THR A 11 -33.13 60.97 -21.66
CA THR A 11 -33.74 60.07 -20.68
C THR A 11 -34.03 58.65 -21.21
N ARG A 12 -34.27 58.48 -22.52
CA ARG A 12 -34.48 57.14 -23.11
C ARG A 12 -33.17 56.36 -23.24
N LEU A 13 -32.03 57.02 -23.47
CA LEU A 13 -30.73 56.36 -23.63
C LEU A 13 -30.22 55.80 -22.29
N GLU A 14 -30.44 56.52 -21.19
CA GLU A 14 -30.03 56.08 -19.84
C GLU A 14 -30.81 54.86 -19.35
N SER A 15 -32.11 54.77 -19.66
CA SER A 15 -32.97 53.65 -19.27
C SER A 15 -32.57 52.33 -19.94
N ILE A 16 -32.19 52.38 -21.22
CA ILE A 16 -31.79 51.18 -21.98
C ILE A 16 -30.41 50.68 -21.50
N ALA A 17 -29.49 51.60 -21.19
CA ALA A 17 -28.18 51.27 -20.64
C ALA A 17 -28.25 50.62 -19.24
N ALA A 18 -29.14 51.11 -18.38
CA ALA A 18 -29.36 50.54 -17.04
C ALA A 18 -29.91 49.10 -17.10
N VAL A 19 -30.88 48.84 -17.99
CA VAL A 19 -31.46 47.50 -18.18
C VAL A 19 -30.43 46.50 -18.73
N GLN A 20 -29.55 46.93 -19.65
CA GLN A 20 -28.48 46.05 -20.17
C GLN A 20 -27.42 45.72 -19.11
N GLN A 21 -27.08 46.65 -18.21
CA GLN A 21 -26.10 46.42 -17.15
C GLN A 21 -26.57 45.40 -16.12
N SER A 22 -27.86 45.42 -15.74
CA SER A 22 -28.45 44.45 -14.81
C SER A 22 -28.44 43.01 -15.39
N ALA A 23 -28.72 42.86 -16.69
CA ALA A 23 -28.72 41.57 -17.37
C ALA A 23 -27.30 40.97 -17.51
N VAL A 24 -26.31 41.81 -17.84
CA VAL A 24 -24.89 41.38 -17.98
C VAL A 24 -24.27 41.05 -16.62
N ALA A 25 -24.60 41.81 -15.56
CA ALA A 25 -24.17 41.51 -14.19
C ALA A 25 -24.76 40.18 -13.68
N GLY A 26 -26.05 39.92 -13.94
CA GLY A 26 -26.71 38.66 -13.60
C GLY A 26 -26.11 37.45 -14.32
N MET A 27 -25.84 37.57 -15.63
CA MET A 27 -25.24 36.49 -16.43
C MET A 27 -23.80 36.18 -15.99
N ARG A 28 -23.00 37.20 -15.63
CA ARG A 28 -21.65 37.02 -15.06
C ARG A 28 -21.69 36.41 -13.66
N ALA A 29 -22.65 36.77 -12.82
CA ALA A 29 -22.85 36.15 -11.51
C ALA A 29 -23.26 34.68 -11.63
N MET A 30 -24.14 34.34 -12.58
CA MET A 30 -24.59 32.97 -12.84
C MET A 30 -23.47 32.08 -13.39
N LEU A 31 -22.60 32.63 -14.26
CA LEU A 31 -21.43 31.93 -14.79
C LEU A 31 -20.37 31.69 -13.70
N ARG A 32 -20.18 32.66 -12.79
CA ARG A 32 -19.29 32.53 -11.62
C ARG A 32 -19.81 31.50 -10.61
N MET A 33 -21.11 31.45 -10.35
CA MET A 33 -21.73 30.44 -9.48
C MET A 33 -21.61 29.03 -10.08
N ARG A 34 -21.82 28.88 -11.39
CA ARG A 34 -21.66 27.60 -12.10
C ARG A 34 -20.21 27.13 -12.11
N ALA A 35 -19.26 28.03 -12.34
CA ALA A 35 -17.84 27.72 -12.27
C ALA A 35 -17.41 27.29 -10.86
N ALA A 36 -17.90 27.98 -9.81
CA ALA A 36 -17.61 27.63 -8.41
C ALA A 36 -18.23 26.28 -7.98
N LEU A 37 -19.40 25.92 -8.52
CA LEU A 37 -20.03 24.63 -8.26
C LEU A 37 -19.27 23.48 -8.94
N VAL A 38 -18.81 23.68 -10.18
CA VAL A 38 -18.03 22.69 -10.93
C VAL A 38 -16.65 22.47 -10.29
N THR A 39 -15.98 23.51 -9.79
CA THR A 39 -14.71 23.36 -9.08
C THR A 39 -14.87 22.65 -7.73
N MET A 40 -15.97 22.89 -6.99
CA MET A 40 -16.29 22.16 -5.76
C MET A 40 -16.57 20.66 -6.03
N ILE A 41 -17.28 20.33 -7.10
CA ILE A 41 -17.54 18.93 -7.49
C ILE A 41 -16.24 18.23 -7.94
N ALA A 42 -15.38 18.91 -8.70
CA ALA A 42 -14.09 18.35 -9.10
C ALA A 42 -13.13 18.16 -7.91
N ALA A 43 -13.10 19.09 -6.96
CA ALA A 43 -12.27 18.97 -5.76
C ALA A 43 -12.74 17.84 -4.82
N THR A 44 -14.06 17.66 -4.67
CA THR A 44 -14.62 16.54 -3.90
C THR A 44 -14.40 15.20 -4.58
N PHE A 45 -14.48 15.11 -5.91
CA PHE A 45 -14.13 13.91 -6.66
C PHE A 45 -12.63 13.56 -6.56
N ALA A 46 -11.74 14.56 -6.53
CA ALA A 46 -10.30 14.35 -6.32
C ALA A 46 -9.96 13.87 -4.89
N LEU A 47 -10.71 14.29 -3.88
CA LEU A 47 -10.55 13.83 -2.49
C LEU A 47 -11.01 12.37 -2.29
N MET A 48 -11.97 11.90 -3.09
CA MET A 48 -12.44 10.51 -3.09
C MET A 48 -11.44 9.50 -3.72
N LEU A 49 -10.38 10.00 -4.36
CA LEU A 49 -9.28 9.17 -4.90
C LEU A 49 -8.14 8.94 -3.91
N SER A 50 -8.32 9.30 -2.64
CA SER A 50 -7.40 8.90 -1.58
C SER A 50 -7.57 7.39 -1.31
N THR A 51 -6.90 6.57 -2.11
CA THR A 51 -6.72 5.16 -1.76
C THR A 51 -5.90 5.12 -0.48
N ALA A 52 -6.54 4.82 0.65
CA ALA A 52 -5.82 4.44 1.84
C ALA A 52 -4.87 3.30 1.44
N ALA A 53 -3.56 3.51 1.54
CA ALA A 53 -2.58 2.46 1.33
C ALA A 53 -2.77 1.42 2.44
N GLN A 54 -3.64 0.44 2.19
CA GLN A 54 -3.87 -0.65 3.12
C GLN A 54 -2.77 -1.69 2.92
N ALA A 55 -1.92 -1.81 3.93
CA ALA A 55 -1.02 -2.95 4.09
C ALA A 55 -1.85 -4.24 4.20
N ALA A 56 -1.60 -5.26 3.38
CA ALA A 56 -2.29 -6.53 3.56
C ALA A 56 -1.79 -7.22 4.83
N THR A 57 -2.70 -7.92 5.53
CA THR A 57 -2.33 -8.76 6.67
C THR A 57 -2.29 -10.25 6.28
N ILE A 58 -1.06 -10.69 6.09
CA ILE A 58 -0.43 -12.01 6.01
C ILE A 58 -0.63 -13.00 7.16
N THR A 59 -1.77 -13.65 7.40
CA THR A 59 -1.89 -14.52 8.61
C THR A 59 -1.43 -15.96 8.36
N VAL A 60 -0.24 -16.30 8.84
CA VAL A 60 0.30 -17.66 8.90
C VAL A 60 -0.46 -18.47 9.97
N ASN A 61 -0.90 -19.67 9.60
CA ASN A 61 -1.74 -20.54 10.45
C ASN A 61 -1.19 -21.96 10.63
N SER A 62 0.05 -22.21 10.18
CA SER A 62 0.72 -23.50 10.31
C SER A 62 2.22 -23.31 10.57
N LEU A 63 2.81 -24.25 11.31
CA LEU A 63 4.24 -24.33 11.57
C LEU A 63 5.01 -25.11 10.50
N ALA A 64 4.31 -25.72 9.53
CA ALA A 64 4.95 -26.41 8.43
C ALA A 64 5.72 -25.42 7.53
N ASP A 65 6.81 -25.87 6.91
CA ASP A 65 7.53 -25.08 5.90
C ASP A 65 6.96 -25.29 4.49
N THR A 66 6.39 -26.46 4.22
CA THR A 66 5.73 -26.78 2.95
C THR A 66 4.24 -26.45 3.01
N GLY A 67 3.80 -25.63 2.05
CA GLY A 67 2.41 -25.23 1.91
C GLY A 67 1.49 -26.31 1.36
N ALA A 68 0.19 -26.12 1.57
CA ALA A 68 -0.88 -26.91 0.97
C ALA A 68 -2.12 -26.03 0.75
N PRO A 69 -3.03 -26.37 -0.17
CA PRO A 69 -4.26 -25.60 -0.38
C PRO A 69 -5.03 -25.36 0.93
N GLY A 70 -5.43 -24.11 1.18
CA GLY A 70 -6.12 -23.72 2.41
C GLY A 70 -5.25 -23.55 3.66
N ILE A 71 -3.95 -23.86 3.59
CA ILE A 71 -2.98 -23.65 4.67
C ILE A 71 -2.04 -22.52 4.27
N CYS A 72 -1.87 -21.54 5.17
CA CYS A 72 -0.92 -20.45 4.98
C CYS A 72 0.32 -20.69 5.86
N VAL A 73 1.42 -21.07 5.22
CA VAL A 73 2.74 -21.22 5.87
C VAL A 73 3.59 -19.97 5.63
N LEU A 74 4.66 -19.78 6.41
CA LEU A 74 5.53 -18.60 6.29
C LEU A 74 6.14 -18.44 4.89
N ARG A 75 6.57 -19.56 4.27
CA ARG A 75 7.12 -19.57 2.91
C ARG A 75 6.14 -18.99 1.89
N ASP A 76 4.88 -19.44 1.94
CA ASP A 76 3.83 -18.98 1.03
C ASP A 76 3.42 -17.54 1.33
N ALA A 77 3.41 -17.14 2.60
CA ALA A 77 3.11 -15.76 2.99
C ALA A 77 4.14 -14.78 2.41
N ILE A 78 5.42 -15.13 2.44
CA ILE A 78 6.49 -14.33 1.81
C ILE A 78 6.32 -14.31 0.29
N THR A 79 6.04 -15.45 -0.35
CA THR A 79 5.74 -15.49 -1.79
C THR A 79 4.54 -14.61 -2.15
N ALA A 80 3.47 -14.66 -1.36
CA ALA A 80 2.26 -13.88 -1.60
C ALA A 80 2.47 -12.37 -1.44
N ALA A 81 3.29 -11.94 -0.46
CA ALA A 81 3.73 -10.56 -0.32
C ALA A 81 4.57 -10.12 -1.53
N ASN A 82 5.63 -10.88 -1.85
CA ASN A 82 6.55 -10.58 -2.95
C ASN A 82 5.85 -10.47 -4.31
N THR A 83 4.88 -11.35 -4.58
CA THR A 83 4.20 -11.43 -5.89
C THR A 83 2.90 -10.65 -5.95
N MET A 84 2.42 -10.12 -4.83
CA MET A 84 1.10 -9.48 -4.70
C MET A 84 -0.04 -10.39 -5.21
N SER A 85 0.09 -11.70 -5.00
CA SER A 85 -0.87 -12.71 -5.45
C SER A 85 -1.11 -13.75 -4.36
N ALA A 86 -2.34 -14.26 -4.28
CA ALA A 86 -2.66 -15.32 -3.31
C ALA A 86 -1.84 -16.58 -3.61
N THR A 87 -1.35 -17.24 -2.56
CA THR A 87 -0.52 -18.45 -2.65
C THR A 87 -1.02 -19.45 -1.63
N ASN A 88 -1.48 -20.62 -2.07
CA ASN A 88 -2.08 -21.65 -1.22
C ASN A 88 -3.19 -21.08 -0.32
N GLY A 89 -3.07 -21.17 1.02
CA GLY A 89 -4.00 -20.57 1.96
C GLY A 89 -3.74 -19.10 2.30
N CYS A 90 -2.68 -18.49 1.75
CA CYS A 90 -2.31 -17.10 2.02
C CYS A 90 -3.02 -16.13 1.07
N VAL A 91 -3.52 -15.02 1.62
CA VAL A 91 -4.10 -13.92 0.82
C VAL A 91 -3.01 -13.17 0.05
N ALA A 92 -3.40 -12.49 -1.03
CA ALA A 92 -2.49 -11.66 -1.81
C ALA A 92 -1.95 -10.47 -1.01
N GLY A 93 -0.67 -10.14 -1.23
CA GLY A 93 -0.05 -8.92 -0.75
C GLY A 93 -0.45 -7.67 -1.52
N THR A 94 -0.07 -6.50 -0.99
CA THR A 94 -0.27 -5.18 -1.61
C THR A 94 1.02 -4.36 -1.74
N GLY A 95 2.18 -4.93 -1.37
CA GLY A 95 3.50 -4.30 -1.53
C GLY A 95 3.96 -3.42 -0.35
N ASN A 96 3.24 -3.47 0.78
CA ASN A 96 3.67 -2.99 2.10
C ASN A 96 3.03 -3.89 3.16
N ASP A 97 3.38 -5.17 3.16
CA ASP A 97 2.59 -6.18 3.85
C ASP A 97 3.04 -6.44 5.29
N THR A 98 2.10 -6.96 6.09
CA THR A 98 2.39 -7.46 7.44
C THR A 98 2.07 -8.94 7.52
N ILE A 99 3.08 -9.75 7.81
CA ILE A 99 2.93 -11.16 8.16
C ILE A 99 2.77 -11.29 9.68
N ASN A 100 1.65 -11.89 10.10
CA ASN A 100 1.33 -12.24 11.48
C ASN A 100 1.17 -13.76 11.61
N PHE A 101 1.17 -14.27 12.83
CA PHE A 101 0.96 -15.68 13.12
C PHE A 101 -0.24 -15.88 14.04
N SER A 102 -1.09 -16.85 13.70
CA SER A 102 -2.16 -17.36 14.57
C SER A 102 -1.72 -18.61 15.36
N VAL A 103 -0.49 -19.05 15.15
CA VAL A 103 0.16 -20.19 15.81
C VAL A 103 1.44 -19.72 16.53
N THR A 104 1.92 -20.54 17.45
CA THR A 104 3.19 -20.33 18.18
C THR A 104 4.03 -21.60 18.11
N GLY A 105 5.36 -21.48 18.13
CA GLY A 105 6.27 -22.62 18.11
C GLY A 105 7.44 -22.44 17.14
N THR A 106 8.04 -23.57 16.74
CA THR A 106 9.19 -23.59 15.84
C THR A 106 8.77 -23.97 14.42
N ILE A 107 9.18 -23.16 13.44
CA ILE A 107 9.10 -23.44 12.02
C ILE A 107 10.48 -23.97 11.60
N ALA A 108 10.57 -25.28 11.39
CA ALA A 108 11.79 -25.92 10.91
C ALA A 108 11.86 -25.83 9.38
N LEU A 109 12.86 -25.13 8.86
CA LEU A 109 13.00 -24.90 7.42
C LEU A 109 13.59 -26.12 6.71
N ALA A 110 12.97 -26.53 5.60
CA ALA A 110 13.51 -27.50 4.65
C ALA A 110 14.48 -26.86 3.64
N GLY A 111 14.48 -25.52 3.56
CA GLY A 111 15.32 -24.73 2.66
C GLY A 111 15.26 -23.24 3.00
N THR A 112 16.16 -22.44 2.45
CA THR A 112 16.11 -20.97 2.59
C THR A 112 14.72 -20.43 2.21
N LEU A 113 14.17 -19.51 3.00
CA LEU A 113 12.90 -18.85 2.66
C LEU A 113 13.04 -18.04 1.35
N PRO A 114 11.95 -17.78 0.61
CA PRO A 114 12.02 -16.97 -0.60
C PRO A 114 12.66 -15.61 -0.30
N THR A 115 13.53 -15.14 -1.20
CA THR A 115 14.17 -13.83 -1.07
C THR A 115 13.11 -12.75 -0.97
N ILE A 116 13.22 -11.87 0.02
CA ILE A 116 12.26 -10.80 0.27
C ILE A 116 12.49 -9.68 -0.73
N THR A 117 11.48 -9.42 -1.57
CA THR A 117 11.46 -8.39 -2.62
C THR A 117 10.35 -7.37 -2.42
N ASP A 118 9.45 -7.59 -1.45
CA ASP A 118 8.47 -6.60 -1.04
C ASP A 118 9.16 -5.29 -0.61
N ARG A 119 8.55 -4.16 -0.97
CA ARG A 119 9.12 -2.84 -0.73
C ARG A 119 9.23 -2.52 0.76
N ASN A 120 8.28 -3.00 1.57
CA ASN A 120 8.29 -2.84 3.01
C ASN A 120 7.50 -3.96 3.71
N LEU A 121 8.15 -5.08 3.95
CA LEU A 121 7.58 -6.22 4.65
C LEU A 121 7.81 -6.11 6.15
N THR A 122 6.76 -6.31 6.93
CA THR A 122 6.86 -6.54 8.39
C THR A 122 6.52 -7.98 8.71
N ILE A 123 7.37 -8.68 9.46
CA ILE A 123 7.08 -10.01 10.00
C ILE A 123 7.03 -9.90 11.52
N LYS A 124 5.83 -10.09 12.07
CA LYS A 124 5.55 -9.87 13.49
C LYS A 124 5.13 -11.17 14.14
N GLY A 125 5.96 -11.64 15.07
CA GLY A 125 5.65 -12.78 15.91
C GLY A 125 4.50 -12.50 16.91
N PRO A 126 3.82 -13.56 17.37
CA PRO A 126 2.78 -13.47 18.39
C PRO A 126 3.41 -13.20 19.77
N ALA A 127 2.57 -13.07 20.80
CA ALA A 127 3.05 -13.09 22.18
C ALA A 127 3.67 -14.45 22.54
N LEU A 128 4.32 -14.53 23.71
CA LEU A 128 4.99 -15.75 24.18
C LEU A 128 4.05 -16.97 24.17
N PRO A 129 4.53 -18.17 23.75
CA PRO A 129 5.94 -18.52 23.54
C PRO A 129 6.58 -18.03 22.22
N GLY A 130 5.84 -17.30 21.37
CA GLY A 130 6.38 -16.66 20.18
C GLY A 130 6.57 -17.61 19.00
N ILE A 131 7.35 -17.16 18.01
CA ILE A 131 7.74 -17.95 16.84
C ILE A 131 9.26 -18.01 16.77
N THR A 132 9.78 -19.21 16.56
CA THR A 132 11.18 -19.46 16.19
C THR A 132 11.22 -19.94 14.74
N ILE A 133 12.05 -19.32 13.92
CA ILE A 133 12.31 -19.72 12.54
C ILE A 133 13.69 -20.36 12.53
N ASP A 134 13.72 -21.69 12.34
CA ASP A 134 14.90 -22.53 12.57
C ASP A 134 15.46 -23.04 11.25
N GLY A 135 16.68 -22.62 10.94
CA GLY A 135 17.42 -23.03 9.74
C GLY A 135 18.32 -24.24 9.92
N SER A 136 18.21 -25.01 11.01
CA SER A 136 19.13 -26.12 11.30
C SER A 136 19.12 -27.20 10.22
N ASN A 137 17.95 -27.53 9.66
CA ASN A 137 17.74 -28.51 8.60
C ASN A 137 18.58 -29.80 8.76
N GLY A 138 18.51 -30.42 9.94
CA GLY A 138 19.29 -31.63 10.26
C GLY A 138 20.72 -31.38 10.74
N GLY A 139 21.10 -30.12 10.97
CA GLY A 139 22.41 -29.70 11.47
C GLY A 139 23.45 -29.50 10.36
N TYR A 140 24.62 -28.98 10.72
CA TYR A 140 25.73 -28.81 9.78
C TYR A 140 26.13 -30.15 9.13
N PRO A 141 26.37 -30.21 7.80
CA PRO A 141 26.46 -29.10 6.84
C PRO A 141 25.14 -28.73 6.15
N ASN A 142 24.01 -29.31 6.58
CA ASN A 142 22.72 -29.18 5.92
C ASN A 142 21.92 -27.95 6.36
N SER A 143 22.39 -27.22 7.39
CA SER A 143 21.75 -25.98 7.82
C SER A 143 21.69 -24.95 6.69
N VAL A 144 20.59 -24.21 6.68
CA VAL A 144 20.22 -23.30 5.60
C VAL A 144 20.21 -21.87 6.08
N GLN A 145 20.39 -20.94 5.14
CA GLN A 145 20.19 -19.53 5.41
C GLN A 145 18.73 -19.32 5.75
N VAL A 146 18.39 -18.63 6.85
CA VAL A 146 16.97 -18.48 7.24
C VAL A 146 16.26 -17.49 6.30
N MET A 147 16.81 -16.30 6.11
CA MET A 147 16.22 -15.26 5.28
C MET A 147 17.24 -14.52 4.42
N GLN A 148 16.75 -13.96 3.31
CA GLN A 148 17.49 -13.06 2.46
C GLN A 148 16.65 -11.82 2.12
N VAL A 149 17.24 -10.63 2.23
CA VAL A 149 16.61 -9.36 1.83
C VAL A 149 17.27 -8.83 0.57
N ALA A 150 16.49 -8.62 -0.49
CA ALA A 150 16.99 -8.08 -1.75
C ALA A 150 17.39 -6.60 -1.64
N SER A 151 18.22 -6.13 -2.58
CA SER A 151 18.51 -4.70 -2.69
C SER A 151 17.24 -3.91 -3.02
N GLY A 152 17.05 -2.78 -2.32
CA GLY A 152 15.86 -1.94 -2.46
C GLY A 152 14.63 -2.42 -1.68
N ALA A 153 14.67 -3.61 -1.07
CA ALA A 153 13.62 -4.10 -0.17
C ALA A 153 13.87 -3.69 1.29
N THR A 154 12.79 -3.60 2.07
CA THR A 154 12.83 -3.35 3.52
C THR A 154 12.17 -4.49 4.26
N LEU A 155 12.86 -5.06 5.25
CA LEU A 155 12.35 -6.05 6.18
C LEU A 155 12.34 -5.50 7.61
N ASN A 156 11.20 -5.57 8.28
CA ASN A 156 11.05 -5.29 9.70
C ASN A 156 10.68 -6.59 10.44
N LEU A 157 11.49 -6.98 11.41
CA LEU A 157 11.26 -8.15 12.25
C LEU A 157 10.86 -7.69 13.65
N ASN A 158 9.77 -8.26 14.17
CA ASN A 158 9.23 -7.89 15.46
C ASN A 158 8.89 -9.16 16.26
N LYS A 159 9.41 -9.29 17.48
CA LYS A 159 8.99 -10.34 18.44
C LYS A 159 9.07 -11.78 17.92
N LEU A 160 10.14 -12.14 17.22
CA LEU A 160 10.40 -13.51 16.77
C LEU A 160 11.87 -13.88 16.94
N THR A 161 12.17 -15.16 16.87
CA THR A 161 13.53 -15.70 16.98
C THR A 161 13.97 -16.26 15.63
N ILE A 162 15.17 -15.89 15.19
CA ILE A 162 15.87 -16.53 14.07
C ILE A 162 16.94 -17.42 14.68
N ALA A 163 16.92 -18.72 14.37
CA ALA A 163 17.77 -19.70 15.03
C ALA A 163 18.46 -20.65 14.04
N ASN A 164 19.64 -21.13 14.44
CA ASN A 164 20.35 -22.27 13.85
C ASN A 164 20.58 -22.22 12.32
N GLY A 165 20.52 -21.04 11.71
CA GLY A 165 20.78 -20.86 10.28
C GLY A 165 22.27 -21.00 9.92
N GLY A 166 22.55 -21.54 8.73
CA GLY A 166 23.89 -21.80 8.23
C GLY A 166 24.10 -21.36 6.79
N SER A 167 25.35 -21.09 6.40
CA SER A 167 25.76 -20.76 5.04
C SER A 167 27.24 -21.09 4.88
N PHE A 168 27.66 -21.54 3.69
CA PHE A 168 29.09 -21.70 3.35
C PHE A 168 29.77 -20.38 2.96
N GLY A 169 29.00 -19.30 2.79
CA GLY A 169 29.48 -17.96 2.48
C GLY A 169 29.12 -16.97 3.57
N SER A 170 28.66 -15.78 3.18
CA SER A 170 28.18 -14.77 4.13
C SER A 170 26.77 -15.10 4.66
N GLY A 171 26.53 -14.76 5.93
CA GLY A 171 25.23 -14.92 6.59
C GLY A 171 25.05 -16.28 7.28
N GLY A 172 23.79 -16.69 7.43
CA GLY A 172 23.37 -17.94 8.10
C GLY A 172 22.00 -17.74 8.71
N GLY A 173 21.86 -16.78 9.62
CA GLY A 173 20.54 -16.26 9.99
C GLY A 173 19.93 -15.47 8.83
N ILE A 174 20.36 -14.22 8.67
CA ILE A 174 19.83 -13.31 7.64
C ILE A 174 20.97 -12.78 6.80
N PHE A 175 20.83 -12.84 5.47
CA PHE A 175 21.69 -12.11 4.54
C PHE A 175 20.95 -10.89 4.00
N ASN A 176 21.47 -9.69 4.29
CA ASN A 176 20.78 -8.44 4.01
C ASN A 176 21.53 -7.61 2.95
N ASN A 177 20.93 -7.46 1.75
CA ASN A 177 21.36 -6.51 0.72
C ASN A 177 20.48 -5.25 0.65
N GLY A 178 19.45 -5.16 1.50
CA GLY A 178 18.51 -4.04 1.59
C GLY A 178 18.53 -3.42 2.98
N THR A 179 17.34 -3.11 3.50
CA THR A 179 17.16 -2.55 4.85
C THR A 179 16.58 -3.61 5.78
N LEU A 180 17.18 -3.77 6.96
CA LEU A 180 16.69 -4.67 8.01
C LEU A 180 16.54 -3.90 9.33
N THR A 181 15.35 -3.98 9.93
CA THR A 181 15.07 -3.49 11.28
C THR A 181 14.64 -4.65 12.17
N VAL A 182 15.10 -4.69 13.42
CA VAL A 182 14.76 -5.74 14.41
C VAL A 182 14.30 -5.07 15.70
N THR A 183 13.14 -5.49 16.23
CA THR A 183 12.51 -4.91 17.44
C THR A 183 11.82 -5.94 18.34
#